data_AF-A0AAU2SQ70-F1
#
_entry.id   AF-A0AAU2SQ70-F1
#
_cell.length_a   1.000
_cell.length_b   1.000
_cell.length_c   1.000
_cell.angle_alpha   90.00
_cell.angle_beta   90.00
_cell.angle_gamma   90.00
#
_symmetry.space_group_name_H-M   'P 1'
#
loop_
_entity.id
_entity.type
_entity.pdbx_description
1 polymer ?
#
loop_
_entity_poly.entity_id
_entity_poly.type
_entity_poly.pdbx_seq_one_letter_code
_entity_poly.pdbx_strand_id
1 'polypeptide(L)'
;MTIPLSPARTARLFADLDAQQRDLLDEIVAAGTEPDEAPSVPLPRCPACWRRPRQIVIEGDGTRVDFDRCGHVFTLTRAALLVGLTAQRAA
;
A
#
# COMPACT_ATOMS: atom_id res chain seq x y z
N MET A 1 -15.30 9.31 -6.92
CA MET A 1 -15.74 9.73 -5.57
C MET A 1 -14.53 9.61 -4.66
N THR A 2 -14.14 10.70 -4.00
CA THR A 2 -12.93 10.74 -3.18
C THR A 2 -13.28 10.46 -1.72
N ILE A 3 -12.61 9.48 -1.10
CA ILE A 3 -12.86 9.08 0.29
C ILE A 3 -11.69 9.55 1.16
N PRO A 4 -11.92 10.29 2.25
CA PRO A 4 -10.83 10.63 3.17
C PRO A 4 -10.37 9.38 3.94
N LEU A 5 -9.06 9.14 3.97
CA LEU A 5 -8.48 8.15 4.88
C LEU A 5 -8.20 8.79 6.24
N SER A 6 -8.58 8.10 7.32
CA SER A 6 -8.16 8.50 8.65
C SER A 6 -6.66 8.22 8.85
N PRO A 7 -5.97 8.95 9.76
CA PRO A 7 -4.56 8.72 10.04
C PRO A 7 -4.26 7.27 10.44
N ALA A 8 -5.10 6.68 11.29
CA ALA A 8 -4.97 5.28 11.72
C ALA A 8 -5.13 4.27 10.57
N ARG A 9 -6.04 4.52 9.62
CA ARG A 9 -6.18 3.67 8.43
C ARG A 9 -5.00 3.83 7.48
N THR A 10 -4.44 5.04 7.40
CA THR A 10 -3.26 5.31 6.59
C THR A 10 -2.02 4.61 7.16
N ALA A 11 -1.81 4.68 8.48
CA ALA A 11 -0.73 3.94 9.15
C ALA A 11 -0.76 2.43 8.83
N ARG A 12 -1.95 1.82 8.94
CA ARG A 12 -2.13 0.39 8.62
C ARG A 12 -1.86 0.07 7.17
N LEU A 13 -2.34 0.90 6.24
CA LEU A 13 -2.09 0.70 4.81
C LEU A 13 -0.58 0.73 4.50
N PHE A 14 0.16 1.67 5.07
CA PHE A 14 1.61 1.75 4.89
C PHE A 14 2.34 0.57 5.53
N ALA A 15 1.93 0.14 6.72
CA ALA A 15 2.50 -1.05 7.38
C ALA A 15 2.24 -2.33 6.56
N ASP A 16 1.04 -2.49 6.00
CA ASP A 16 0.70 -3.64 5.16
C ASP A 16 1.53 -3.64 3.86
N LEU A 17 1.72 -2.47 3.23
CA LEU A 17 2.58 -2.34 2.04
C LEU A 17 4.04 -2.67 2.36
N ASP A 18 4.55 -2.22 3.50
CA ASP A 18 5.93 -2.45 3.90
C ASP A 18 6.19 -3.92 4.26
N ALA A 19 5.28 -4.56 5.00
CA ALA A 19 5.33 -5.99 5.28
C ALA A 19 5.35 -6.82 3.99
N GLN A 20 4.50 -6.46 3.02
CA GLN A 20 4.47 -7.13 1.72
C GLN A 20 5.75 -6.92 0.91
N GLN A 21 6.34 -5.74 0.99
CA GLN A 21 7.61 -5.47 0.32
C GLN A 21 8.74 -6.30 0.92
N ARG A 22 8.77 -6.49 2.24
CA ARG A 22 9.71 -7.41 2.90
C ARG A 22 9.47 -8.85 2.51
N ASP A 23 8.23 -9.33 2.55
CA ASP A 23 7.88 -10.69 2.12
C ASP A 23 8.36 -10.93 0.67
N LEU A 24 8.14 -9.97 -0.22
CA LEU A 24 8.61 -10.03 -1.61
C LEU A 24 10.13 -10.11 -1.69
N LEU A 25 10.85 -9.27 -0.93
CA LEU A 25 12.30 -9.28 -0.88
C LEU A 25 12.84 -10.61 -0.33
N ASP A 26 12.24 -11.15 0.74
CA ASP A 26 12.63 -12.43 1.33
C ASP A 26 12.37 -13.58 0.36
N GLU A 27 11.25 -13.58 -0.36
CA GLU A 27 10.94 -14.56 -1.41
C GLU A 27 11.94 -14.48 -2.58
N ILE A 28 12.27 -13.26 -3.06
CA ILE A 28 13.27 -13.02 -4.10
C ILE A 28 14.64 -13.58 -3.66
N VAL A 29 15.07 -13.26 -2.44
CA VAL A 29 16.35 -13.70 -1.88
C VAL A 29 16.37 -15.23 -1.71
N ALA A 30 15.29 -15.82 -1.20
CA ALA A 30 15.17 -17.26 -1.01
C ALA A 30 15.14 -18.03 -2.33
N ALA A 31 14.51 -17.47 -3.36
CA ALA A 31 14.38 -18.09 -4.67
C ALA A 31 15.58 -17.82 -5.59
N GLY A 32 16.54 -16.98 -5.20
CA GLY A 32 17.67 -16.57 -6.04
C GLY A 32 17.22 -15.98 -7.38
N THR A 33 16.01 -15.43 -7.42
CA THR A 33 15.30 -15.01 -8.63
C THR A 33 15.54 -13.52 -8.85
N GLU A 34 15.81 -13.11 -10.09
CA GLU A 34 15.92 -11.68 -10.43
C GLU A 34 14.56 -10.99 -10.17
N PRO A 35 14.53 -9.72 -9.72
CA PRO A 35 13.31 -9.04 -9.27
C PRO A 35 12.18 -8.97 -10.30
N ASP A 36 12.45 -9.21 -11.59
CA ASP A 36 11.46 -9.26 -12.67
C ASP A 36 10.59 -10.54 -12.65
N GLU A 37 11.06 -11.63 -12.05
CA GLU A 37 10.31 -12.91 -11.94
C GLU A 37 9.71 -13.15 -10.55
N ALA A 38 9.79 -12.16 -9.67
CA ALA A 38 9.32 -12.28 -8.31
C ALA A 38 7.81 -12.61 -8.27
N PRO A 39 7.39 -13.56 -7.41
CA PRO A 39 5.98 -13.89 -7.24
C PRO A 39 5.19 -12.64 -6.88
N SER A 40 4.03 -12.47 -7.52
CA SER A 40 3.15 -11.33 -7.25
C SER A 40 2.59 -11.44 -5.82
N VAL A 41 3.20 -10.73 -4.87
CA VAL A 41 2.74 -10.66 -3.48
C VAL A 41 1.35 -10.02 -3.44
N PRO A 42 0.42 -10.59 -2.67
CA PRO A 42 -0.96 -10.15 -2.71
C PRO A 42 -1.16 -8.76 -2.09
N LEU A 43 -1.56 -7.78 -2.92
CA LEU A 43 -1.86 -6.40 -2.51
C LEU A 43 -2.78 -6.27 -1.28
N PRO A 44 -2.62 -5.18 -0.49
CA PRO A 44 -3.46 -4.94 0.67
C PRO A 44 -4.90 -4.67 0.23
N ARG A 45 -5.84 -4.95 1.11
CA ARG A 45 -7.27 -4.80 0.81
C ARG A 45 -7.65 -3.32 0.81
N CYS A 46 -8.59 -2.95 -0.06
CA CYS A 46 -9.18 -1.61 -0.05
C CYS A 46 -9.81 -1.31 1.32
N PRO A 47 -9.45 -0.20 2.00
CA PRO A 47 -9.98 0.15 3.32
C PRO A 47 -11.49 0.42 3.36
N ALA A 48 -12.10 0.75 2.22
CA ALA A 48 -13.54 1.06 2.12
C ALA A 48 -14.40 -0.19 1.94
N CYS A 49 -13.98 -1.13 1.09
CA CYS A 49 -14.81 -2.26 0.68
C CYS A 49 -14.18 -3.63 0.91
N TRP A 50 -12.97 -3.69 1.49
CA TRP A 50 -12.23 -4.92 1.81
C TRP A 50 -11.95 -5.85 0.62
N ARG A 51 -12.17 -5.36 -0.61
CA ARG A 51 -11.81 -6.06 -1.85
C ARG A 51 -10.32 -5.91 -2.10
N ARG A 52 -9.68 -7.00 -2.52
CA ARG A 52 -8.27 -7.00 -2.91
C ARG A 52 -8.12 -6.42 -4.33
N PRO A 53 -7.39 -5.29 -4.50
CA PRO A 53 -7.16 -4.68 -5.82
C PRO A 53 -6.28 -5.59 -6.70
N ARG A 54 -6.17 -5.27 -7.99
CA ARG A 54 -5.14 -5.87 -8.86
C ARG A 54 -3.89 -5.00 -8.93
N GLN A 55 -4.04 -3.69 -8.71
CA GLN A 55 -2.95 -2.73 -8.55
C GLN A 55 -3.35 -1.61 -7.59
N ILE A 56 -2.37 -1.03 -6.90
CA ILE A 56 -2.55 0.20 -6.13
C ILE A 56 -1.70 1.26 -6.80
N VAL A 57 -2.33 2.35 -7.22
CA VAL A 57 -1.64 3.48 -7.84
C VAL A 57 -1.52 4.59 -6.82
N ILE A 58 -0.30 5.03 -6.54
CA ILE A 58 -0.02 6.19 -5.70
C ILE A 58 0.41 7.33 -6.65
N GLU A 59 -0.29 8.46 -6.61
CA GLU A 59 0.12 9.64 -7.40
C GLU A 59 1.53 10.10 -6.96
N GLY A 60 2.28 10.73 -7.87
CA GLY A 60 3.69 11.06 -7.63
C GLY A 60 3.96 12.02 -6.46
N ASP A 61 2.92 12.72 -5.98
CA ASP A 61 2.98 13.56 -4.77
C ASP A 61 2.69 12.78 -3.47
N GLY A 62 2.35 11.49 -3.58
CA GLY A 62 1.99 10.61 -2.48
C GLY A 62 0.64 10.92 -1.84
N THR A 63 -0.11 11.93 -2.29
CA THR A 63 -1.32 12.40 -1.61
C THR A 63 -2.56 11.64 -2.03
N ARG A 64 -2.48 10.83 -3.09
CA ARG A 64 -3.61 10.08 -3.61
C ARG A 64 -3.28 8.62 -3.84
N VAL A 65 -4.20 7.77 -3.42
CA VAL A 65 -4.09 6.31 -3.56
C VAL A 65 -5.35 5.78 -4.25
N ASP A 66 -5.18 5.06 -5.35
CA ASP A 66 -6.25 4.45 -6.13
C ASP A 66 -6.20 2.92 -6.04
N PHE A 67 -7.37 2.32 -5.82
CA PHE A 67 -7.60 0.88 -5.80
C PHE A 67 -8.41 0.48 -7.04
N ASP A 68 -7.72 0.07 -8.10
CA ASP A 68 -8.24 -0.13 -9.45
C ASP A 68 -9.50 -1.03 -9.55
N ARG A 69 -9.57 -2.08 -8.73
CA ARG A 69 -10.64 -3.08 -8.82
C ARG A 69 -11.97 -2.59 -8.26
N CYS A 70 -11.94 -1.62 -7.35
CA CYS A 70 -13.14 -1.07 -6.74
C CYS A 70 -13.36 0.41 -7.07
N GLY A 71 -12.41 1.05 -7.77
CA GLY A 71 -12.47 2.47 -8.14
C GLY A 71 -12.48 3.40 -6.93
N HIS A 72 -12.07 2.91 -5.76
CA HIS A 72 -12.00 3.74 -4.56
C HIS A 72 -10.70 4.52 -4.55
N VAL A 73 -10.87 5.83 -4.67
CA VAL A 73 -9.79 6.79 -4.62
C VAL A 73 -9.78 7.45 -3.26
N PHE A 74 -8.62 7.45 -2.62
CA PHE A 74 -8.41 8.09 -1.35
C PHE A 74 -7.47 9.28 -1.48
N THR A 75 -7.81 10.38 -0.82
CA THR A 75 -6.92 11.53 -0.67
C THR A 75 -6.43 11.58 0.76
N LEU A 76 -5.11 11.68 0.90
CA LEU A 76 -4.38 11.74 2.15
C LEU A 76 -4.21 13.20 2.54
N THR A 77 -4.63 13.53 3.76
CA THR A 77 -4.23 14.80 4.36
C THR A 77 -2.76 14.74 4.75
N ARG A 78 -2.11 15.90 4.90
CA ARG A 78 -0.72 15.98 5.38
C ARG A 78 -0.50 15.20 6.69
N ALA A 79 -1.45 15.27 7.62
CA ALA A 79 -1.38 14.51 8.87
C ALA A 79 -1.44 13.00 8.66
N ALA A 80 -2.35 12.53 7.79
CA ALA A 80 -2.46 11.11 7.45
C ALA A 80 -1.19 10.59 6.75
N LEU A 81 -0.62 11.39 5.86
CA LEU A 81 0.61 11.07 5.14
C LEU A 81 1.82 10.98 6.08
N LEU A 82 1.98 11.96 6.98
CA LEU A 82 3.03 11.94 8.00
C LEU A 82 2.92 10.69 8.89
N VAL A 83 1.70 10.37 9.34
CA VAL A 83 1.45 9.17 10.15
C VAL A 83 1.79 7.88 9.40
N GLY A 84 1.39 7.78 8.12
CA GLY A 84 1.76 6.66 7.25
C GLY A 84 3.27 6.49 7.10
N LEU A 85 3.99 7.57 6.79
CA LEU A 85 5.45 7.56 6.66
C LEU A 85 6.17 7.24 7.98
N THR A 86 5.66 7.72 9.12
CA THR A 86 6.24 7.36 10.43
C THR A 86 6.03 5.89 10.76
N ALA A 87 4.89 5.32 10.40
CA ALA A 87 4.63 3.89 10.58
C ALA A 87 5.58 3.04 9.72
N GLN A 88 5.81 3.45 8.48
CA GLN A 88 6.75 2.77 7.58
C GLN A 88 8.18 2.76 8.12
N ARG A 89 8.66 3.88 8.70
CA ARG A 89 10.03 3.97 9.24
C ARG A 89 10.23 3.22 10.56
N ALA A 90 9.16 2.90 11.27
CA ALA A 90 9.21 2.27 12.59
C ALA A 90 8.96 0.75 12.55
N ALA A 91 8.43 0.24 11.44
CA ALA A 91 8.31 -1.19 11.18
C ALA A 91 9.68 -1.79 10.90
#